data_AF-A0A958DDT7-F1
#
_entry.id   AF-A0A958DDT7-F1
#
_cell.length_a   1.000
_cell.length_b   1.000
_cell.length_c   1.000
_cell.angle_alpha   90.00
_cell.angle_beta   90.00
_cell.angle_gamma   90.00
#
_symmetry.space_group_name_H-M   'P 1'
#
loop_
_entity.id
_entity.type
_entity.pdbx_description
1 polymer ?
#
loop_
_entity_poly.entity_id
_entity_poly.type
_entity_poly.pdbx_seq_one_letter_code
_entity_poly.pdbx_strand_id
1 'polypeptide(L)' 'FLLSREQALGLIECQLIGVIEHWESVCDEAGLSAVDRAYLWGRQFLNPFAFDDLSGDAAHLKTMADEARA' A
#
# COMPACT_ATOMS: atom_id res chain seq x y z
N PHE A 1 16.13 2.44 -11.78
CA PHE A 1 17.34 3.26 -12.04
C PHE A 1 17.52 4.24 -10.88
N LEU A 2 18.75 4.62 -10.54
CA LEU A 2 19.23 5.32 -9.32
C LEU A 2 19.15 4.55 -7.99
N LEU A 3 18.28 3.55 -7.84
CA LEU A 3 18.21 2.69 -6.66
C LEU A 3 18.60 1.24 -7.02
N SER A 4 19.27 0.56 -6.09
CA SER A 4 19.37 -0.90 -6.11
C SER A 4 17.98 -1.53 -5.95
N ARG A 5 17.85 -2.81 -6.32
CA ARG A 5 16.57 -3.53 -6.13
C ARG A 5 16.16 -3.53 -4.66
N GLU A 6 17.07 -3.85 -3.76
CA GLU A 6 16.84 -3.82 -2.31
C GLU A 6 16.40 -2.43 -1.82
N GLN A 7 17.07 -1.35 -2.26
CA GLN A 7 16.68 0.00 -1.90
C GLN A 7 15.29 0.36 -2.42
N ALA A 8 14.95 -0.03 -3.64
CA ALA A 8 13.62 0.21 -4.20
C ALA A 8 12.54 -0.56 -3.44
N LEU A 9 12.78 -1.83 -3.12
CA LEU A 9 11.84 -2.63 -2.34
C LEU A 9 11.65 -2.05 -0.93
N GLY A 10 12.73 -1.68 -0.24
CA GLY A 10 12.65 -1.06 1.08
C GLY A 10 11.90 0.28 1.08
N LEU A 11 12.05 1.09 0.03
CA LEU A 11 11.25 2.31 -0.10
C LEU A 11 9.76 2.00 -0.29
N ILE A 12 9.42 1.02 -1.14
CA ILE A 12 8.02 0.62 -1.35
C ILE A 12 7.44 0.06 -0.05
N GLU A 13 8.18 -0.77 0.66
CA GLU A 13 7.79 -1.32 1.96
C GLU A 13 7.49 -0.22 2.98
N CYS A 14 8.39 0.75 3.15
CA CYS A 14 8.16 1.89 4.03
C CYS A 14 6.93 2.72 3.62
N GLN A 15 6.68 2.89 2.31
CA GLN A 15 5.48 3.58 1.85
C GLN A 15 4.20 2.79 2.17
N LEU A 16 4.21 1.46 1.99
CA LEU A 16 3.07 0.62 2.35
C LEU A 16 2.78 0.69 3.85
N ILE A 17 3.81 0.54 4.69
CA ILE A 17 3.67 0.64 6.14
C ILE A 17 3.06 2.00 6.52
N GLY A 18 3.63 3.11 6.01
CA GLY A 18 3.10 4.44 6.31
C GLY A 18 1.66 4.64 5.86
N VAL A 19 1.28 4.14 4.68
CA VAL A 19 -0.10 4.20 4.19
C VAL A 19 -1.03 3.37 5.08
N ILE A 20 -0.66 2.14 5.43
CA ILE A 20 -1.46 1.22 6.25
C ILE A 20 -1.64 1.74 7.67
N GLU A 21 -0.56 2.16 8.32
CA GLU A 21 -0.60 2.60 9.72
C GLU A 21 -1.36 3.91 9.90
N HIS A 22 -1.34 4.80 8.91
CA HIS A 22 -1.90 6.14 9.04
C HIS A 22 -3.23 6.36 8.31
N TRP A 23 -3.74 5.36 7.58
CA TRP A 23 -4.93 5.52 6.73
C TRP A 23 -6.13 6.10 7.47
N GLU A 24 -6.48 5.52 8.63
CA GLU A 24 -7.64 5.96 9.40
C GLU A 24 -7.47 7.39 9.92
N SER A 25 -6.32 7.72 10.50
CA SER A 25 -6.04 9.08 11.02
C SER A 25 -6.13 10.12 9.92
N VAL A 26 -5.51 9.86 8.76
CA VAL A 26 -5.52 10.77 7.62
C VAL A 26 -6.94 10.92 7.05
N CYS A 27 -7.72 9.84 6.98
CA CYS A 27 -9.10 9.89 6.55
C CYS A 27 -9.97 10.72 7.50
N ASP A 28 -9.79 10.57 8.81
CA ASP A 28 -10.52 11.33 9.81
C ASP A 28 -10.15 12.82 9.76
N GLU A 29 -8.85 13.15 9.63
CA GLU A 29 -8.36 14.53 9.45
C GLU A 29 -8.91 15.19 8.18
N ALA A 30 -8.99 14.44 7.08
CA ALA A 30 -9.53 14.91 5.81
C ALA A 30 -11.07 14.86 5.74
N GLY A 31 -11.74 14.34 6.77
CA GLY A 31 -13.20 14.25 6.83
C GLY A 31 -13.82 13.26 5.84
N LEU A 32 -13.11 12.18 5.50
CA LEU A 32 -13.60 11.15 4.59
C LEU A 32 -14.70 10.32 5.24
N SER A 33 -15.77 10.10 4.47
CA SER A 33 -16.83 9.17 4.86
C SER A 33 -16.30 7.73 4.94
N ALA A 34 -17.01 6.87 5.66
CA ALA A 34 -16.72 5.43 5.69
C ALA A 34 -16.75 4.79 4.29
N VAL A 35 -17.60 5.32 3.39
CA VAL A 35 -17.72 4.83 2.00
C VAL A 35 -16.50 5.26 1.18
N ASP A 36 -16.11 6.53 1.28
CA ASP A 36 -14.98 7.06 0.50
C ASP A 36 -13.66 6.43 0.96
N ARG A 37 -13.45 6.26 2.27
CA ARG A 37 -12.25 5.60 2.79
C ARG A 37 -12.16 4.15 2.30
N ALA A 38 -13.25 3.38 2.36
CA ALA A 38 -13.26 2.01 1.87
C ALA A 38 -13.03 1.94 0.35
N TYR A 39 -13.60 2.88 -0.40
CA TYR A 39 -13.43 2.96 -1.85
C TYR A 39 -11.99 3.25 -2.25
N LEU A 40 -11.37 4.26 -1.64
CA LEU A 40 -10.00 4.68 -1.95
C LEU A 40 -8.97 3.65 -1.49
N TRP A 41 -9.24 2.92 -0.41
CA TRP A 41 -8.34 1.93 0.15
C TRP A 41 -7.93 0.87 -0.87
N GLY A 42 -8.87 0.06 -1.35
CA GLY A 42 -8.58 -1.06 -2.26
C GLY A 42 -8.45 -0.68 -3.74
N ARG A 43 -8.85 0.52 -4.15
CA ARG A 43 -8.81 0.94 -5.57
C ARG A 43 -7.74 1.96 -5.91
N GLN A 44 -7.41 2.87 -4.99
CA GLN A 44 -6.46 3.94 -5.28
C GLN A 44 -5.09 3.65 -4.64
N PHE A 45 -5.06 3.43 -3.33
CA PHE A 45 -3.80 3.31 -2.58
C PHE A 45 -3.25 1.88 -2.58
N LEU A 46 -4.10 0.88 -2.34
CA LEU A 46 -3.75 -0.54 -2.43
C LEU A 46 -4.38 -1.18 -3.67
N ASN A 47 -4.28 -0.54 -4.82
CA ASN A 47 -4.79 -1.14 -6.06
C ASN A 47 -4.07 -2.47 -6.36
N PRO A 48 -4.78 -3.60 -6.65
CA PRO A 48 -4.13 -4.88 -6.95
C PRO A 48 -3.12 -4.83 -8.10
N PHE A 49 -3.36 -3.98 -9.11
CA PHE A 49 -2.45 -3.84 -10.25
C PHE A 49 -1.07 -3.32 -9.85
N ALA A 50 -0.94 -2.59 -8.74
CA ALA A 50 0.36 -2.10 -8.27
C ALA A 50 1.29 -3.22 -7.78
N PHE A 51 0.73 -4.40 -7.48
CA PHE A 51 1.43 -5.56 -6.95
C PHE A 51 1.37 -6.76 -7.90
N ASP A 52 0.83 -6.57 -9.10
CA ASP A 52 0.75 -7.63 -10.08
C ASP A 52 2.17 -8.03 -10.54
N ASP A 53 2.36 -9.32 -10.80
CA ASP A 53 3.64 -9.92 -11.17
C ASP A 53 4.80 -9.75 -10.14
N LEU A 54 4.54 -9.20 -8.94
CA LEU A 54 5.53 -9.19 -7.86
C LEU A 54 5.77 -10.62 -7.36
N SER A 55 6.99 -11.10 -7.61
CA SER A 55 7.44 -12.45 -7.28
C SER A 55 8.84 -12.43 -6.66
N GLY A 56 9.31 -13.59 -6.18
CA GLY A 56 10.64 -13.74 -5.58
C GLY A 56 10.81 -12.88 -4.33
N ASP A 57 11.89 -12.10 -4.29
CA ASP A 57 12.23 -11.19 -3.20
C ASP A 57 11.22 -10.04 -3.00
N ALA A 58 10.36 -9.75 -3.98
CA ALA A 58 9.32 -8.73 -3.89
C ALA A 58 7.94 -9.27 -3.47
N ALA A 59 7.76 -10.59 -3.35
CA ALA A 59 6.46 -11.20 -3.10
C ALA A 59 5.83 -10.79 -1.74
N HIS A 60 6.68 -10.41 -0.78
CA HIS A 60 6.24 -9.94 0.54
C HIS A 60 5.41 -8.65 0.43
N LEU A 61 5.75 -7.73 -0.47
CA LEU A 61 5.01 -6.47 -0.68
C LEU A 61 3.57 -6.74 -1.14
N LYS A 62 3.41 -7.72 -2.04
CA LYS A 62 2.08 -8.16 -2.49
C LYS A 62 1.29 -8.76 -1.32
N THR A 63 1.95 -9.57 -0.49
CA THR A 63 1.32 -10.19 0.69
C THR A 63 0.84 -9.13 1.69
N MET A 64 1.68 -8.14 2.00
CA MET A 64 1.32 -7.03 2.88
C MET A 64 0.09 -6.26 2.35
N ALA A 65 0.05 -5.97 1.05
CA ALA A 65 -1.08 -5.26 0.44
C ALA A 65 -2.36 -6.13 0.38
N ASP A 66 -2.23 -7.44 0.21
CA ASP A 66 -3.36 -8.38 0.27
C ASP A 66 -3.93 -8.45 1.68
N GLU A 67 -3.08 -8.60 2.70
CA GLU A 67 -3.47 -8.65 4.12
C GLU A 67 -4.12 -7.35 4.58
N ALA A 68 -3.59 -6.20 4.17
CA ALA A 68 -4.13 -4.90 4.53
C ALA A 68 -5.50 -4.61 3.90
N ARG A 69 -5.88 -5.32 2.83
CA ARG A 69 -7.19 -5.21 2.18
C ARG A 69 -8.24 -6.21 2.71
N ALA A 70 -7.80 -7.26 3.40
CA ALA A 70 -8.65 -8.33 3.90
C ALA A 70 -9.53 -7.84 5.06
#